data_AF-L0K9U7-F1
#
_entry.id   AF-L0K9U7-F1
#
_cell.length_a   1.000
_cell.length_b   1.000
_cell.length_c   1.000
_cell.angle_alpha   90.00
_cell.angle_beta   90.00
_cell.angle_gamma   90.00
#
_symmetry.space_group_name_H-M   'P 1'
#
loop_
_entity.id
_entity.type
_entity.pdbx_description
1 polymer ?
#
loop_
_entity_poly.entity_id
_entity_poly.type
_entity_poly.pdbx_seq_one_letter_code
_entity_poly.pdbx_strand_id
1 'polypeptide(L)' 'MSLQKCSKCGTVFINQHTDRELCSDCFTKERDNFRKVRDYLWDHTGATVEEIAQETGVKEKIIRRFIREGRFNRR' A
#
# COMPACT_ATOMS: atom_id res chain seq x y z
N MET A 1 5.42 24.75 8.55
CA MET A 1 6.33 23.71 8.01
C MET A 1 7.06 23.10 9.19
N SER A 2 6.83 21.82 9.48
CA SER A 2 7.45 21.13 10.61
C SER A 2 7.99 19.78 10.15
N LEU A 3 9.14 19.38 10.69
CA LEU A 3 9.72 18.07 10.42
C LEU A 3 8.92 17.03 11.20
N GLN A 4 8.34 16.07 10.49
CA GLN A 4 7.61 14.95 11.08
C GLN A 4 8.26 13.64 10.67
N LYS A 5 8.16 12.65 11.56
CA LYS A 5 8.57 11.28 11.26
C LYS A 5 7.40 10.54 10.65
N CYS A 6 7.62 9.88 9.51
CA CYS A 6 6.62 9.03 8.90
C CYS A 6 6.32 7.84 9.82
N SER A 7 5.05 7.64 10.20
CA SER A 7 4.63 6.49 11.03
C SER A 7 4.88 5.12 10.36
N LYS A 8 5.08 5.09 9.04
CA LYS A 8 5.23 3.84 8.27
C LYS A 8 6.69 3.46 7.98
N CYS A 9 7.55 4.42 7.66
CA CYS A 9 8.96 4.16 7.33
C CYS A 9 9.97 4.77 8.31
N GLY A 10 9.52 5.63 9.24
CA GLY A 10 10.40 6.33 10.19
C GLY A 10 11.24 7.46 9.58
N THR A 11 11.16 7.67 8.26
CA THR A 11 11.87 8.76 7.57
C THR A 11 11.35 10.12 8.05
N VAL A 12 12.26 11.04 8.32
CA VAL A 12 11.93 12.43 8.63
C VAL A 12 11.63 13.16 7.34
N PHE A 13 10.45 13.77 7.23
CA PHE A 13 10.03 14.55 6.08
C PHE A 13 9.47 15.90 6.50
N ILE A 14 9.52 16.88 5.61
CA ILE A 14 8.92 18.19 5.84
C ILE A 14 7.42 18.04 5.63
N ASN A 15 6.65 18.12 6.71
CA ASN A 15 5.21 18.06 6.61
C ASN A 15 4.67 19.41 6.09
N GLN A 16 4.20 19.39 4.85
CA GLN A 16 3.57 20.55 4.21
C GLN A 16 2.09 20.68 4.59
N HIS A 17 1.46 19.63 5.09
CA HIS A 17 0.05 19.60 5.49
C HIS A 17 -0.10 18.98 6.89
N THR A 18 -0.55 19.77 7.87
CA THR A 18 -0.63 19.41 9.30
C THR A 18 -1.32 18.08 9.62
N ASP A 19 -2.11 17.53 8.70
CA ASP A 19 -2.89 16.30 8.87
C ASP A 19 -2.22 15.01 8.32
N ARG A 20 -1.08 15.10 7.63
CA ARG A 20 -0.45 13.90 7.04
C ARG A 20 0.57 13.23 7.97
N GLU A 21 0.23 12.04 8.47
CA GLU A 21 1.14 11.18 9.26
C GLU A 21 2.13 10.37 8.41
N LEU A 22 1.89 10.30 7.10
CA LEU A 22 2.70 9.56 6.13
C LEU A 22 3.46 10.53 5.24
N CYS A 23 4.73 10.21 4.97
CA CYS A 23 5.50 10.96 3.98
C CYS A 23 4.91 10.75 2.58
N SER A 24 5.14 11.72 1.68
CA SER A 24 4.69 11.65 0.28
C SER A 24 5.16 10.37 -0.42
N ASP A 25 6.35 9.87 -0.09
CA ASP A 25 6.88 8.61 -0.61
C ASP A 25 6.05 7.39 -0.14
N CYS A 26 5.74 7.30 1.16
CA CYS A 26 4.92 6.22 1.70
C CYS A 26 3.48 6.24 1.16
N PHE A 27 2.90 7.43 1.01
CA PHE A 27 1.58 7.60 0.43
C PHE A 27 1.56 7.18 -1.05
N THR A 28 2.58 7.58 -1.81
CA THR A 28 2.74 7.20 -3.22
C THR A 28 2.97 5.70 -3.37
N LYS A 29 3.85 5.11 -2.54
CA LYS A 29 4.07 3.66 -2.47
C LYS A 29 2.79 2.92 -2.14
N GLU A 30 1.98 3.40 -1.21
CA GLU A 30 0.73 2.73 -0.86
C GLU A 30 -0.27 2.72 -2.02
N ARG A 31 -0.40 3.84 -2.74
CA ARG A 31 -1.18 3.90 -3.98
C ARG A 31 -0.65 2.97 -5.06
N ASP A 32 0.66 2.95 -5.27
CA ASP A 32 1.32 2.09 -6.26
C ASP A 32 1.13 0.61 -5.93
N ASN A 33 1.37 0.24 -4.67
CA ASN A 33 1.15 -1.09 -4.12
C ASN A 33 -0.31 -1.54 -4.31
N PHE A 34 -1.28 -0.68 -4.00
CA PHE A 34 -2.68 -1.00 -4.22
C PHE A 34 -2.99 -1.23 -5.71
N ARG A 35 -2.43 -0.40 -6.59
CA ARG A 35 -2.59 -0.56 -8.04
C ARG A 35 -1.98 -1.87 -8.53
N LYS A 36 -0.76 -2.20 -8.10
CA LYS A 36 -0.07 -3.46 -8.42
C LYS A 36 -0.84 -4.68 -7.99
N VAL A 37 -1.27 -4.72 -6.71
CA VAL A 37 -2.07 -5.82 -6.17
C VAL A 37 -3.38 -5.97 -6.93
N ARG A 38 -4.04 -4.86 -7.25
CA ARG A 38 -5.29 -4.87 -8.04
C ARG A 38 -5.06 -5.44 -9.44
N ASP A 39 -4.06 -4.93 -10.17
CA ASP A 39 -3.72 -5.40 -11.52
C ASP A 39 -3.38 -6.88 -11.51
N TYR A 40 -2.55 -7.30 -10.54
CA TYR A 40 -2.14 -8.68 -10.40
C TYR A 40 -3.32 -9.61 -10.07
N LEU A 41 -4.25 -9.19 -9.20
CA LEU A 41 -5.49 -9.93 -8.94
C LEU A 41 -6.41 -10.01 -10.16
N TRP A 42 -6.32 -9.04 -11.07
CA TRP A 42 -7.13 -9.00 -12.29
C TRP A 42 -6.57 -9.90 -13.38
N ASP A 43 -5.24 -9.94 -13.53
CA ASP A 43 -4.53 -10.79 -14.49
C ASP A 43 -4.49 -12.25 -13.99
N HIS A 44 -4.29 -12.45 -12.69
CA HIS A 44 -4.21 -13.75 -12.03
C HIS A 44 -5.40 -13.97 -11.08
N THR A 45 -6.57 -14.29 -11.64
CA THR A 45 -7.72 -14.75 -10.86
C THR A 45 -7.42 -16.10 -10.19
N GLY A 46 -6.95 -16.05 -8.95
CA GLY A 46 -6.61 -17.23 -8.14
C GLY A 46 -5.22 -17.18 -7.50
N ALA A 47 -4.44 -16.12 -7.76
CA ALA A 47 -3.15 -15.94 -7.12
C ALA A 47 -3.24 -15.96 -5.59
N THR A 48 -2.26 -16.62 -4.98
CA THR A 48 -2.14 -16.66 -3.53
C THR A 48 -1.59 -15.34 -2.98
N VAL A 49 -1.85 -15.08 -1.69
CA VAL A 49 -1.32 -13.88 -1.01
C VAL A 49 0.21 -13.85 -1.08
N GLU A 50 0.86 -15.02 -1.00
CA GLU A 50 2.31 -15.15 -1.06
C GLU A 50 2.87 -14.72 -2.41
N GLU A 51 2.28 -15.20 -3.51
CA GLU A 51 2.68 -14.80 -4.87
C GLU A 51 2.52 -13.29 -5.07
N ILE A 52 1.35 -12.76 -4.68
CA ILE A 52 1.09 -11.32 -4.74
C ILE A 52 2.13 -10.56 -3.91
N ALA A 53 2.49 -11.05 -2.72
CA ALA A 53 3.47 -10.39 -1.84
C ALA A 53 4.87 -10.39 -2.44
N GLN A 54 5.28 -11.48 -3.07
CA GLN A 54 6.57 -11.60 -3.73
C GLN A 54 6.64 -10.68 -4.96
N GLU A 55 5.61 -10.69 -5.81
CA GLU A 55 5.60 -9.92 -7.06
C GLU A 55 5.39 -8.42 -6.82
N THR A 56 4.45 -8.06 -5.95
CA THR A 56 4.13 -6.65 -5.68
C THR A 56 5.06 -6.01 -4.65
N GLY A 57 5.83 -6.81 -3.89
CA GLY A 57 6.66 -6.34 -2.79
C GLY A 57 5.87 -5.83 -1.59
N VAL A 58 4.57 -6.11 -1.53
CA VAL A 58 3.68 -5.68 -0.44
C VAL A 58 3.66 -6.75 0.64
N LYS A 59 3.67 -6.36 1.91
CA LYS A 59 3.56 -7.31 3.03
C LYS A 59 2.26 -8.10 2.91
N GLU A 60 2.33 -9.42 3.06
CA GLU A 60 1.18 -10.32 3.04
C GLU A 60 0.05 -9.88 3.99
N LYS A 61 0.38 -9.37 5.17
CA LYS A 61 -0.61 -8.84 6.13
C LYS A 61 -1.47 -7.73 5.53
N ILE A 62 -0.87 -6.86 4.71
CA ILE A 62 -1.57 -5.76 4.05
C ILE A 62 -2.43 -6.30 2.90
N ILE A 63 -1.89 -7.24 2.10
CA ILE A 63 -2.63 -7.88 1.00
C ILE A 63 -3.84 -8.65 1.53
N ARG A 64 -3.66 -9.49 2.56
CA ARG A 64 -4.78 -10.19 3.23
C ARG A 64 -5.84 -9.23 3.71
N ARG A 65 -5.43 -8.08 4.26
CA ARG A 65 -6.35 -7.04 4.69
C ARG A 65 -7.11 -6.44 3.51
N PHE A 66 -6.46 -6.12 2.39
CA PHE A 66 -7.12 -5.59 1.19
C PHE A 66 -8.12 -6.58 0.57
N ILE A 67 -7.76 -7.86 0.50
CA ILE A 67 -8.65 -8.93 0.02
C ILE A 67 -9.83 -9.09 0.98
N ARG A 68 -9.59 -9.12 2.30
CA ARG A 68 -10.62 -9.26 3.33
C ARG A 68 -11.57 -8.06 3.40
N GLU A 69 -11.07 -6.84 3.19
CA GLU A 69 -11.89 -5.63 3.13
C GLU A 69 -12.73 -5.55 1.84
N GLY A 70 -12.59 -6.49 0.90
CA GLY A 70 -13.39 -6.51 -0.32
C GLY A 70 -13.17 -5.28 -1.22
N ARG A 71 -12.03 -4.58 -1.04
CA ARG A 71 -11.70 -3.37 -1.83
C ARG A 71 -11.50 -3.67 -3.32
N PHE A 72 -11.32 -4.94 -3.66
CA PHE A 72 -11.41 -5.44 -5.03
C PHE A 72 -12.86 -5.81 -5.30
N ASN A 73 -13.69 -4.81 -5.59
CA ASN A 73 -15.07 -5.06 -5.95
C ASN A 73 -15.07 -5.79 -7.30
N ARG A 74 -15.25 -7.11 -7.26
CA ARG A 74 -15.58 -7.93 -8.43
C ARG A 74 -16.89 -7.36 -8.97
N ARG A 75 -16.85 -6.74 -10.15
CA ARG A 75 -18.06 -6.36 -10.87
C ARG A 75 -18.28 -7.36 -11.99
#